data_AF-A0A5A8CXR3-F1
#
_entry.id   AF-A0A5A8CXR3-F1
#
_cell.length_a   1.000
_cell.length_b   1.000
_cell.length_c   1.000
_cell.angle_alpha   90.00
_cell.angle_beta   90.00
_cell.angle_gamma   90.00
#
_symmetry.space_group_name_H-M   'P 1'
#
loop_
_entity.id
_entity.type
_entity.pdbx_description
1 polymer ?
#
loop_
_entity_poly.entity_id
_entity_poly.type
_entity_poly.pdbx_seq_one_letter_code
_entity_poly.pdbx_strand_id
1 'polypeptide(L)'
;MPRPDRSRSEELVEYRRIISVDVPRTFHFSECAAFGPEARKEYAANLTDVLVAAVERSAAVHYYQGLNSVAAAALLAKGKDEAQVFVDAFLRVHGAPFCAATLQETQAVLGLVARLVQLLDPSLAKLVDSDPVLAQYTSALGPLMTWHTHGSESAKEASIWLKELSSRHPLAAVYVAAAEVIGQRTPLRRAMTAPSMEARCAAYGLIGKAALAYTVKAAARVWDSLSGSAAGAVGTVSSWLVAP
;
A
#
# COMPACT_ATOMS: atom_id res chain seq x y z
N MET A 1 14.37 -21.76 15.32
CA MET A 1 13.38 -22.49 16.13
C MET A 1 11.99 -22.15 15.62
N PRO A 2 11.13 -23.12 15.31
CA PRO A 2 9.72 -22.83 15.07
C PRO A 2 9.14 -22.23 16.36
N ARG A 3 8.41 -21.13 16.25
CA ARG A 3 7.65 -20.60 17.40
C ARG A 3 6.63 -21.67 17.81
N PRO A 4 6.39 -21.88 19.12
CA PRO A 4 5.32 -22.77 19.54
C PRO A 4 4.01 -22.33 18.91
N ASP A 5 3.19 -23.30 18.51
CA ASP A 5 1.82 -23.08 18.04
C ASP A 5 1.08 -22.30 19.14
N ARG A 6 0.77 -21.03 18.86
CA ARG A 6 0.04 -20.17 19.79
C ARG A 6 -1.44 -20.47 19.62
N SER A 7 -2.16 -20.57 20.74
CA SER A 7 -3.61 -20.68 20.64
C SER A 7 -4.20 -19.43 19.97
N ARG A 8 -5.31 -19.57 19.25
CA ARG A 8 -5.98 -18.42 18.61
C ARG A 8 -6.26 -17.28 19.61
N SER A 9 -6.60 -17.62 20.85
CA SER A 9 -6.83 -16.64 21.91
C SER A 9 -5.57 -15.82 22.22
N GLU A 10 -4.39 -16.44 22.26
CA GLU A 10 -3.11 -15.74 22.46
C GLU A 10 -2.75 -14.84 21.28
N GLU A 11 -3.04 -15.28 20.05
CA GLU A 11 -2.85 -14.47 18.85
C GLU A 11 -3.73 -13.22 18.87
N LEU A 12 -5.01 -13.35 19.21
CA LEU A 12 -5.95 -12.23 19.27
C LEU A 12 -5.54 -11.19 20.33
N VAL A 13 -5.02 -11.64 21.48
CA VAL A 13 -4.44 -10.74 22.50
C VAL A 13 -3.26 -9.96 21.93
N GLU A 14 -2.35 -10.64 21.22
CA GLU A 14 -1.21 -10.00 20.59
C GLU A 14 -1.64 -9.05 19.46
N TYR A 15 -2.63 -9.40 18.65
CA TYR A 15 -3.14 -8.51 17.60
C TYR A 15 -3.75 -7.25 18.18
N ARG A 16 -4.54 -7.34 19.24
CA ARG A 16 -5.06 -6.16 19.94
C ARG A 16 -3.94 -5.25 20.44
N ARG A 17 -2.85 -5.83 20.94
CA ARG A 17 -1.65 -5.07 21.36
C ARG A 17 -0.95 -4.38 20.18
N ILE A 18 -0.82 -5.04 19.04
CA ILE A 18 -0.20 -4.45 17.85
C ILE A 18 -1.10 -3.34 17.28
N ILE A 19 -2.40 -3.60 17.15
CA ILE A 19 -3.41 -2.64 16.68
C ILE A 19 -3.36 -1.36 17.51
N SER A 20 -3.28 -1.44 18.84
CA SER A 20 -3.25 -0.25 19.70
C SER A 20 -2.00 0.64 19.48
N VAL A 21 -0.89 0.04 19.03
CA VAL A 21 0.34 0.76 18.65
C VAL A 21 0.26 1.32 17.23
N ASP A 22 -0.44 0.63 16.33
CA ASP A 22 -0.56 0.99 14.92
C ASP A 22 -1.62 2.06 14.64
N VAL A 23 -2.72 2.09 15.40
CA VAL A 23 -3.81 3.05 15.22
C VAL A 23 -3.31 4.50 15.28
N PRO A 24 -2.49 4.92 16.26
CA PRO A 24 -1.96 6.28 16.31
C PRO A 24 -1.10 6.68 15.11
N ARG A 25 -0.51 5.71 14.39
CA ARG A 25 0.29 5.99 13.19
C ARG A 25 -0.57 6.46 12.01
N THR A 26 -1.90 6.28 12.08
CA THR A 26 -2.84 6.68 11.02
C THR A 26 -3.24 8.15 11.09
N PHE A 27 -2.86 8.88 12.14
CA PHE A 27 -3.09 10.33 12.25
C PHE A 27 -2.28 11.19 11.26
N HIS A 28 -1.59 10.57 10.29
CA HIS A 28 -0.91 11.27 9.20
C HIS A 28 -1.87 11.83 8.15
N PHE A 29 -3.09 11.29 8.04
CA PHE A 29 -4.10 11.85 7.14
C PHE A 29 -4.49 13.27 7.56
N SER A 30 -4.50 14.19 6.60
CA SER A 30 -4.76 15.61 6.80
C SER A 30 -6.05 15.91 7.57
N GLU A 31 -7.09 15.09 7.38
CA GLU A 31 -8.37 15.19 8.08
C GLU A 31 -8.21 15.08 9.60
N CYS A 32 -7.24 14.28 10.07
CA CYS A 32 -6.97 14.10 11.49
C CYS A 32 -6.35 15.35 12.16
N ALA A 33 -5.80 16.28 11.38
CA ALA A 33 -5.25 17.53 11.91
C ALA A 33 -6.35 18.40 12.57
N ALA A 34 -7.58 18.31 12.06
CA ALA A 34 -8.74 19.05 12.59
C ALA A 34 -9.39 18.38 13.81
N PHE A 35 -8.99 17.14 14.18
CA PHE A 35 -9.62 16.42 15.27
C PHE A 35 -9.22 16.99 16.64
N GLY A 36 -10.22 17.44 17.39
CA GLY A 36 -10.10 17.67 18.84
C GLY A 36 -9.92 16.36 19.63
N PRO A 37 -9.65 16.44 20.95
CA PRO A 37 -9.35 15.28 21.79
C PRO A 37 -10.40 14.16 21.72
N GLU A 38 -11.68 14.51 21.82
CA GLU A 38 -12.78 13.52 21.76
C GLU A 38 -12.89 12.88 20.38
N ALA A 39 -12.80 13.66 19.30
CA ALA A 39 -12.82 13.13 17.93
C ALA A 39 -11.65 12.19 17.66
N ARG A 40 -10.45 12.48 18.20
CA ARG A 40 -9.29 11.58 18.11
C ARG A 40 -9.54 10.26 18.84
N LYS A 41 -10.13 10.32 20.03
CA LYS A 41 -10.47 9.15 20.84
C LYS A 41 -11.53 8.29 20.15
N GLU A 42 -12.58 8.92 19.62
CA GLU A 42 -13.64 8.24 18.88
C GLU A 42 -13.10 7.60 17.60
N TYR A 43 -12.32 8.33 16.81
CA TYR A 43 -11.65 7.81 15.62
C TYR A 43 -10.78 6.59 15.95
N ALA A 44 -9.92 6.69 16.97
CA ALA A 44 -9.05 5.60 17.37
C ALA A 44 -9.83 4.37 17.86
N ALA A 45 -10.92 4.58 18.61
CA ALA A 45 -11.80 3.52 19.06
C ALA A 45 -12.49 2.83 17.87
N ASN A 46 -13.07 3.61 16.94
CA ASN A 46 -13.74 3.07 15.76
C ASN A 46 -12.78 2.30 14.85
N LEU A 47 -11.56 2.80 14.63
CA LEU A 47 -10.55 2.10 13.85
C LEU A 47 -10.10 0.81 14.53
N THR A 48 -9.92 0.85 15.86
CA THR A 48 -9.58 -0.35 16.64
C THR A 48 -10.67 -1.41 16.50
N ASP A 49 -11.94 -1.01 16.64
CA ASP A 49 -13.08 -1.93 16.50
C ASP A 49 -13.11 -2.58 15.11
N VAL A 50 -12.88 -1.80 14.05
CA VAL A 50 -12.85 -2.32 12.67
C VAL A 50 -11.75 -3.38 12.50
N LEU A 51 -10.54 -3.08 12.98
CA LEU A 51 -9.39 -3.98 12.85
C LEU A 51 -9.53 -5.23 13.72
N VAL A 52 -10.03 -5.09 14.95
CA VAL A 52 -10.26 -6.21 15.87
C VAL A 52 -11.36 -7.12 15.33
N ALA A 53 -12.47 -6.57 14.86
CA ALA A 53 -13.53 -7.35 14.26
C ALA A 53 -13.05 -8.11 13.02
N ALA A 54 -12.20 -7.49 12.18
CA ALA A 54 -11.65 -8.14 10.99
C ALA A 54 -10.82 -9.40 11.32
N VAL A 55 -10.00 -9.37 12.37
CA VAL A 55 -9.20 -10.54 12.79
C VAL A 55 -10.01 -11.56 13.59
N GLU A 56 -11.04 -11.13 14.33
CA GLU A 56 -11.88 -12.06 15.11
C GLU A 56 -12.85 -12.85 14.23
N ARG A 57 -13.32 -12.26 13.12
CA ARG A 57 -14.28 -12.91 12.19
C ARG A 57 -13.70 -14.09 11.42
N SER A 58 -12.38 -14.18 11.28
CA SER A 58 -11.75 -15.25 10.51
C SER A 58 -10.40 -15.66 11.09
N ALA A 59 -10.27 -16.95 11.41
CA ALA A 59 -9.00 -17.52 11.85
C ALA A 59 -7.92 -17.50 10.76
N ALA A 60 -8.30 -17.36 9.49
CA ALA A 60 -7.36 -17.23 8.37
C ALA A 60 -6.73 -15.84 8.27
N VAL A 61 -7.20 -14.87 9.04
CA VAL A 61 -6.68 -13.50 9.05
C VAL A 61 -5.70 -13.35 10.20
N HIS A 62 -4.41 -13.28 9.86
CA HIS A 62 -3.36 -12.79 10.74
C HIS A 62 -3.17 -11.28 10.51
N TYR A 63 -3.17 -10.51 11.60
CA TYR A 63 -2.95 -9.06 11.50
C TYR A 63 -1.55 -8.76 10.97
N TYR A 64 -1.46 -7.80 10.05
CA TYR A 64 -0.19 -7.28 9.55
C TYR A 64 -0.13 -5.76 9.65
N GLN A 65 1.07 -5.22 9.90
CA GLN A 65 1.30 -3.79 9.97
C GLN A 65 1.16 -3.17 8.57
N GLY A 66 0.17 -2.29 8.39
CA GLY A 66 -0.21 -1.72 7.10
C GLY A 66 -1.72 -1.81 6.84
N LEU A 67 -2.38 -2.84 7.40
CA LEU A 67 -3.84 -2.98 7.35
C LEU A 67 -4.55 -1.79 8.02
N ASN A 68 -3.95 -1.26 9.09
CA ASN A 68 -4.42 -0.05 9.76
C ASN A 68 -4.55 1.15 8.80
N SER A 69 -3.67 1.31 7.81
CA SER A 69 -3.75 2.41 6.84
C SER A 69 -4.93 2.25 5.89
N VAL A 70 -5.16 1.02 5.39
CA VAL A 70 -6.29 0.70 4.51
C VAL A 70 -7.62 0.90 5.24
N ALA A 71 -7.72 0.37 6.46
CA ALA A 71 -8.91 0.52 7.31
C ALA A 71 -9.16 1.98 7.71
N ALA A 72 -8.11 2.75 8.03
CA ALA A 72 -8.21 4.17 8.32
C ALA A 72 -8.74 4.98 7.12
N ALA A 73 -8.21 4.72 5.93
CA ALA A 73 -8.69 5.36 4.70
C ALA A 73 -10.18 5.07 4.45
N ALA A 74 -10.60 3.82 4.63
CA ALA A 74 -12.01 3.43 4.49
C ALA A 74 -12.90 4.10 5.55
N LEU A 75 -12.46 4.11 6.81
CA LEU A 75 -13.17 4.72 7.94
C LEU A 75 -13.38 6.22 7.73
N LEU A 76 -12.32 6.95 7.39
CA LEU A 76 -12.39 8.39 7.15
C LEU A 76 -13.23 8.75 5.92
N ALA A 77 -13.22 7.89 4.89
CA ALA A 77 -13.97 8.15 3.66
C ALA A 77 -15.45 7.77 3.73
N LYS A 78 -15.82 6.77 4.54
CA LYS A 78 -17.16 6.15 4.48
C LYS A 78 -17.85 5.95 5.83
N GLY A 79 -17.15 6.10 6.96
CA GLY A 79 -17.69 5.77 8.27
C GLY A 79 -17.46 4.32 8.66
N LYS A 80 -17.84 3.97 9.90
CA LYS A 80 -17.45 2.71 10.55
C LYS A 80 -18.04 1.47 9.89
N ASP A 81 -19.34 1.49 9.61
CA ASP A 81 -20.06 0.30 9.14
C ASP A 81 -19.62 -0.08 7.72
N GLU A 82 -19.54 0.92 6.83
CA GLU A 82 -19.03 0.76 5.47
C GLU A 82 -17.55 0.38 5.46
N ALA A 83 -16.74 0.91 6.37
CA ALA A 83 -15.35 0.53 6.51
C ALA A 83 -15.20 -0.94 6.92
N GLN A 84 -16.04 -1.44 7.84
CA GLN A 84 -16.03 -2.86 8.21
C GLN A 84 -16.35 -3.74 7.01
N VAL A 85 -17.42 -3.43 6.28
CA VAL A 85 -17.81 -4.20 5.08
C VAL A 85 -16.70 -4.19 4.04
N PHE A 86 -16.08 -3.04 3.82
CA PHE A 86 -14.97 -2.88 2.89
C PHE A 86 -13.75 -3.70 3.32
N VAL A 87 -13.31 -3.60 4.58
CA VAL A 87 -12.14 -4.33 5.10
C VAL A 87 -12.37 -5.84 5.03
N ASP A 88 -13.55 -6.31 5.41
CA ASP A 88 -13.90 -7.73 5.32
C ASP A 88 -13.82 -8.24 3.87
N ALA A 89 -14.28 -7.46 2.89
CA ALA A 89 -14.19 -7.81 1.47
C ALA A 89 -12.76 -7.74 0.94
N PHE A 90 -12.02 -6.69 1.31
CA PHE A 90 -10.62 -6.50 0.95
C PHE A 90 -9.77 -7.69 1.40
N LEU A 91 -9.90 -8.13 2.65
CA LEU A 91 -9.13 -9.23 3.21
C LEU A 91 -9.38 -10.59 2.55
N ARG A 92 -10.57 -10.80 1.98
CA ARG A 92 -10.89 -12.05 1.25
C ARG A 92 -10.21 -12.16 -0.11
N VAL A 93 -9.81 -11.03 -0.71
CA VAL A 93 -9.34 -10.99 -2.09
C VAL A 93 -7.98 -10.32 -2.20
N HIS A 94 -7.90 -9.03 -1.90
CA HIS A 94 -6.72 -8.21 -2.14
C HIS A 94 -5.71 -8.25 -0.99
N GLY A 95 -6.20 -8.32 0.25
CA GLY A 95 -5.37 -8.39 1.46
C GLY A 95 -4.91 -9.80 1.83
N ALA A 96 -5.54 -10.84 1.27
CA ALA A 96 -5.28 -12.24 1.62
C ALA A 96 -3.79 -12.64 1.61
N PRO A 97 -2.95 -12.24 0.62
CA PRO A 97 -1.54 -12.60 0.59
C PRO A 97 -0.70 -12.05 1.75
N PHE A 98 -1.17 -11.01 2.43
CA PHE A 98 -0.47 -10.36 3.55
C PHE A 98 -0.99 -10.83 4.92
N CYS A 99 -2.11 -11.55 4.94
CA CYS A 99 -2.74 -12.09 6.13
C CYS A 99 -2.38 -13.55 6.43
N ALA A 100 -1.59 -14.20 5.58
CA ALA A 100 -1.20 -15.58 5.78
C ALA A 100 -0.26 -15.75 6.99
N ALA A 101 -0.29 -16.93 7.61
CA ALA A 101 0.59 -17.27 8.73
C ALA A 101 2.09 -17.24 8.35
N THR A 102 2.39 -17.37 7.07
CA THR A 102 3.74 -17.35 6.51
C THR A 102 3.89 -16.21 5.51
N LEU A 103 5.13 -15.86 5.17
CA LEU A 103 5.41 -14.82 4.17
C LEU A 103 5.41 -15.37 2.73
N GLN A 104 5.05 -16.64 2.49
CA GLN A 104 5.19 -17.27 1.19
C GLN A 104 4.35 -16.57 0.11
N GLU A 105 3.10 -16.25 0.43
CA GLU A 105 2.18 -15.55 -0.47
C GLU A 105 2.64 -14.11 -0.69
N THR A 106 3.08 -13.43 0.37
CA THR A 106 3.67 -12.08 0.26
C THR A 106 4.91 -12.09 -0.64
N GLN A 107 5.80 -13.08 -0.50
CA GLN A 107 6.97 -13.25 -1.36
C GLN A 107 6.59 -13.52 -2.82
N ALA A 108 5.54 -14.31 -3.06
CA ALA A 108 5.03 -14.55 -4.41
C ALA A 108 4.55 -13.23 -5.07
N VAL A 109 3.80 -12.40 -4.34
CA VAL A 109 3.34 -11.09 -4.83
C VAL A 109 4.52 -10.16 -5.12
N LEU A 110 5.51 -10.08 -4.23
CA LEU A 110 6.74 -9.30 -4.48
C LEU A 110 7.52 -9.82 -5.68
N GLY A 111 7.57 -11.15 -5.86
CA GLY A 111 8.19 -11.79 -7.02
C GLY A 111 7.54 -11.34 -8.33
N LEU A 112 6.21 -11.18 -8.36
CA LEU A 112 5.51 -10.64 -9.53
C LEU A 112 5.94 -9.20 -9.84
N VAL A 113 6.08 -8.34 -8.83
CA VAL A 113 6.60 -6.98 -9.04
C VAL A 113 8.01 -7.02 -9.62
N ALA A 114 8.91 -7.81 -9.04
CA ALA A 114 10.28 -7.94 -9.51
C ALA A 114 10.35 -8.41 -10.96
N ARG A 115 9.50 -9.39 -11.35
CA ARG A 115 9.41 -9.87 -12.74
C ARG A 115 8.86 -8.81 -13.68
N LEU A 116 7.85 -8.04 -13.27
CA LEU A 116 7.34 -6.92 -14.08
C LEU A 116 8.41 -5.86 -14.31
N VAL A 117 9.16 -5.48 -13.28
CA VAL A 117 10.28 -4.54 -13.39
C VAL A 117 11.37 -5.11 -14.30
N GLN A 118 11.71 -6.40 -14.16
CA GLN A 118 12.68 -7.06 -15.04
C GLN A 118 12.26 -7.07 -16.51
N LEU A 119 10.98 -7.26 -16.80
CA LEU A 119 10.45 -7.26 -18.16
C LEU A 119 10.39 -5.85 -18.77
N LEU A 120 9.98 -4.85 -17.99
CA LEU A 120 9.72 -3.50 -18.47
C LEU A 120 10.95 -2.58 -18.43
N ASP A 121 11.85 -2.78 -17.46
CA ASP A 121 13.13 -2.07 -17.38
C ASP A 121 14.24 -3.01 -16.84
N PRO A 122 14.79 -3.91 -17.69
CA PRO A 122 15.86 -4.83 -17.30
C PRO A 122 17.10 -4.09 -16.74
N SER A 123 17.33 -2.86 -17.21
CA SER A 123 18.46 -2.04 -16.78
C SER A 123 18.30 -1.57 -15.33
N LEU A 124 17.08 -1.24 -14.93
CA LEU A 124 16.72 -0.89 -13.56
C LEU A 124 16.72 -2.14 -12.67
N ALA A 125 16.18 -3.25 -13.15
CA ALA A 125 16.19 -4.51 -12.39
C ALA A 125 17.62 -4.93 -12.03
N LYS A 126 18.54 -4.94 -13.00
CA LYS A 126 19.96 -5.22 -12.75
C LYS A 126 20.58 -4.25 -11.76
N LEU A 127 20.15 -2.98 -11.79
CA LEU A 127 20.63 -1.94 -10.89
C LEU A 127 20.23 -2.23 -9.44
N VAL A 128 18.94 -2.53 -9.23
CA VAL A 128 18.37 -2.87 -7.93
C VAL A 128 19.01 -4.14 -7.37
N ASP A 129 19.20 -5.17 -8.21
CA ASP A 129 19.84 -6.43 -7.80
C ASP A 129 21.33 -6.25 -7.42
N SER A 130 21.99 -5.21 -7.94
CA SER A 130 23.41 -4.96 -7.68
C SER A 130 23.70 -4.22 -6.38
N ASP A 131 22.69 -3.66 -5.71
CA ASP A 131 22.86 -2.86 -4.49
C ASP A 131 21.75 -3.20 -3.46
N PRO A 132 22.07 -3.87 -2.36
CA PRO A 132 21.11 -4.22 -1.32
C PRO A 132 20.38 -3.02 -0.70
N VAL A 133 21.02 -1.85 -0.66
CA VAL A 133 20.41 -0.62 -0.16
C VAL A 133 19.33 -0.16 -1.13
N LEU A 134 19.60 -0.20 -2.44
CA LEU A 134 18.59 0.07 -3.46
C LEU A 134 17.41 -0.88 -3.35
N ALA A 135 17.65 -2.18 -3.21
CA ALA A 135 16.60 -3.18 -3.05
C ALA A 135 15.65 -2.88 -1.87
N GLN A 136 16.16 -2.30 -0.78
CA GLN A 136 15.34 -1.87 0.34
C GLN A 136 14.47 -0.65 -0.02
N TYR A 137 15.05 0.38 -0.63
CA TYR A 137 14.33 1.62 -0.97
C TYR A 137 13.37 1.48 -2.16
N THR A 138 13.58 0.50 -3.03
CA THR A 138 12.65 0.14 -4.12
C THR A 138 11.73 -1.01 -3.73
N SER A 139 11.66 -1.38 -2.45
CA SER A 139 10.79 -2.46 -2.02
C SER A 139 9.32 -2.06 -2.18
N ALA A 140 8.61 -2.81 -3.00
CA ALA A 140 7.17 -2.67 -3.20
C ALA A 140 6.33 -3.15 -1.99
N LEU A 141 6.96 -3.71 -0.94
CA LEU A 141 6.24 -4.30 0.18
C LEU A 141 5.37 -3.29 0.92
N GLY A 142 5.89 -2.11 1.25
CA GLY A 142 5.14 -1.07 1.96
C GLY A 142 3.90 -0.61 1.18
N PRO A 143 4.05 -0.15 -0.07
CA PRO A 143 2.92 0.22 -0.93
C PRO A 143 1.90 -0.90 -1.10
N LEU A 144 2.34 -2.16 -1.26
CA LEU A 144 1.43 -3.29 -1.39
C LEU A 144 0.65 -3.60 -0.11
N MET A 145 1.32 -3.66 1.05
CA MET A 145 0.69 -3.94 2.34
C MET A 145 -0.31 -2.85 2.74
N THR A 146 0.02 -1.60 2.45
CA THR A 146 -0.84 -0.44 2.72
C THR A 146 -1.80 -0.15 1.57
N TRP A 147 -1.80 -0.96 0.52
CA TRP A 147 -2.61 -0.76 -0.69
C TRP A 147 -2.55 0.68 -1.22
N HIS A 148 -1.34 1.26 -1.18
CA HIS A 148 -1.00 2.63 -1.61
C HIS A 148 -1.62 3.76 -0.76
N THR A 149 -2.39 3.44 0.28
CA THR A 149 -3.08 4.46 1.09
C THR A 149 -2.13 5.23 2.00
N HIS A 150 -1.08 4.60 2.54
CA HIS A 150 -0.19 5.22 3.52
C HIS A 150 0.58 6.41 2.97
N GLY A 151 0.83 6.45 1.67
CA GLY A 151 1.47 7.63 1.10
C GLY A 151 0.51 8.82 1.03
N SER A 152 -0.79 8.58 0.85
CA SER A 152 -1.78 9.63 0.55
C SER A 152 -1.82 10.71 1.64
N GLU A 153 -1.91 11.98 1.24
CA GLU A 153 -1.95 13.10 2.20
C GLU A 153 -3.31 13.15 2.90
N SER A 154 -4.38 12.78 2.19
CA SER A 154 -5.75 12.80 2.69
C SER A 154 -6.47 11.47 2.51
N ALA A 155 -7.48 11.22 3.33
CA ALA A 155 -8.39 10.10 3.14
C ALA A 155 -9.17 10.22 1.82
N LYS A 156 -9.44 11.45 1.35
CA LYS A 156 -10.00 11.67 0.01
C LYS A 156 -9.10 11.07 -1.08
N GLU A 157 -7.80 11.36 -1.05
CA GLU A 157 -6.84 10.77 -1.99
C GLU A 157 -6.74 9.25 -1.83
N ALA A 158 -6.65 8.76 -0.60
CA ALA A 158 -6.62 7.33 -0.32
C ALA A 158 -7.88 6.62 -0.85
N SER A 159 -9.05 7.27 -0.78
CA SER A 159 -10.31 6.70 -1.28
C SER A 159 -10.32 6.48 -2.79
N ILE A 160 -9.53 7.24 -3.55
CA ILE A 160 -9.34 7.03 -4.99
C ILE A 160 -8.63 5.70 -5.21
N TRP A 161 -7.57 5.42 -4.44
CA TRP A 161 -6.91 4.11 -4.47
C TRP A 161 -7.89 2.99 -4.11
N LEU A 162 -8.66 3.17 -3.02
CA LEU A 162 -9.61 2.15 -2.60
C LEU A 162 -10.62 1.82 -3.71
N LYS A 163 -11.16 2.84 -4.38
CA LYS A 163 -12.12 2.69 -5.48
C LYS A 163 -11.49 2.08 -6.73
N GLU A 164 -10.36 2.62 -7.18
CA GLU A 164 -9.71 2.18 -8.43
C GLU A 164 -9.19 0.75 -8.33
N LEU A 165 -8.64 0.36 -7.17
CA LEU A 165 -8.08 -0.98 -7.01
C LEU A 165 -9.16 -2.03 -6.72
N SER A 166 -10.25 -1.68 -6.02
CA SER A 166 -11.35 -2.61 -5.74
C SER A 166 -12.22 -2.91 -6.96
N SER A 167 -12.27 -1.99 -7.92
CA SER A 167 -13.02 -2.17 -9.18
C SER A 167 -12.21 -2.90 -10.27
N ARG A 168 -10.96 -3.26 -9.99
CA ARG A 168 -10.04 -3.90 -10.95
C ARG A 168 -9.63 -5.30 -10.52
N HIS A 169 -8.93 -5.99 -11.42
CA HIS A 169 -8.36 -7.30 -11.14
C HIS A 169 -7.46 -7.26 -9.88
N PRO A 170 -7.41 -8.30 -9.03
CA PRO A 170 -6.64 -8.29 -7.78
C PRO A 170 -5.16 -7.94 -7.93
N LEU A 171 -4.57 -8.22 -9.09
CA LEU A 171 -3.19 -7.86 -9.41
C LEU A 171 -2.97 -6.37 -9.72
N ALA A 172 -4.01 -5.54 -9.83
CA ALA A 172 -3.88 -4.11 -10.13
C ALA A 172 -2.86 -3.40 -9.22
N ALA A 173 -2.87 -3.71 -7.92
CA ALA A 173 -1.92 -3.14 -6.96
C ALA A 173 -0.46 -3.56 -7.23
N VAL A 174 -0.24 -4.74 -7.82
CA VAL A 174 1.07 -5.24 -8.24
C VAL A 174 1.60 -4.44 -9.43
N TYR A 175 0.75 -4.16 -10.43
CA TYR A 175 1.13 -3.32 -11.57
C TYR A 175 1.42 -1.88 -11.14
N VAL A 176 0.62 -1.34 -10.22
CA VAL A 176 0.85 -0.02 -9.63
C VAL A 176 2.22 0.01 -8.94
N ALA A 177 2.51 -0.98 -8.08
CA ALA A 177 3.79 -1.05 -7.38
C ALA A 177 4.98 -1.20 -8.35
N ALA A 178 4.84 -1.97 -9.43
CA ALA A 178 5.88 -2.05 -10.47
C ALA A 178 6.08 -0.69 -11.17
N ALA A 179 4.99 0.02 -11.48
CA ALA A 179 5.05 1.35 -12.07
C ALA A 179 5.72 2.37 -11.12
N GLU A 180 5.51 2.26 -9.81
CA GLU A 180 6.21 3.09 -8.81
C GLU A 180 7.72 2.87 -8.86
N VAL A 181 8.15 1.61 -8.83
CA VAL A 181 9.58 1.26 -8.88
C VAL A 181 10.20 1.79 -10.17
N ILE A 182 9.56 1.58 -11.32
CA ILE A 182 10.03 2.07 -12.62
C ILE A 182 10.04 3.61 -12.67
N GLY A 183 9.03 4.26 -12.09
CA GLY A 183 8.97 5.72 -11.96
C GLY A 183 10.17 6.32 -11.23
N GLN A 184 10.80 5.55 -10.32
CA GLN A 184 12.02 5.97 -9.63
C GLN A 184 13.31 5.80 -10.43
N ARG A 185 13.27 5.31 -11.68
CA ARG A 185 14.48 5.07 -12.49
C ARG A 185 15.44 6.27 -12.51
N THR A 186 14.94 7.44 -12.90
CA THR A 186 15.77 8.65 -13.04
C THR A 186 16.38 9.09 -11.71
N PRO A 187 15.58 9.28 -10.63
CA PRO A 187 16.16 9.70 -9.37
C PRO A 187 17.07 8.64 -8.73
N LEU A 188 16.79 7.34 -8.87
CA LEU A 188 17.68 6.26 -8.39
C LEU A 188 19.03 6.29 -9.10
N ARG A 189 19.04 6.46 -10.42
CA ARG A 189 20.28 6.59 -11.20
C ARG A 189 21.11 7.80 -10.77
N ARG A 190 20.47 8.93 -10.46
CA ARG A 190 21.15 10.13 -9.93
C ARG A 190 21.69 9.89 -8.52
N ALA A 191 20.91 9.24 -7.66
CA ALA A 191 21.35 8.92 -6.31
C ALA A 191 22.60 8.03 -6.33
N MET A 192 22.71 7.08 -7.25
CA MET A 192 23.91 6.24 -7.40
C MET A 192 25.19 6.98 -7.80
N THR A 193 25.11 8.17 -8.39
CA THR A 193 26.30 8.98 -8.66
C THR A 193 26.80 9.70 -7.40
N ALA A 194 26.08 9.61 -6.29
CA ALA A 194 26.50 10.22 -5.03
C ALA A 194 27.77 9.53 -4.49
N PRO A 195 28.73 10.31 -3.96
CA PRO A 195 30.10 9.83 -3.70
C PRO A 195 30.21 8.91 -2.48
N SER A 196 29.20 8.87 -1.61
CA SER A 196 29.22 8.06 -0.39
C SER A 196 27.92 7.27 -0.21
N MET A 197 27.97 6.21 0.60
CA MET A 197 26.77 5.45 0.98
C MET A 197 25.75 6.33 1.72
N GLU A 198 26.21 7.22 2.59
CA GLU A 198 25.36 8.16 3.33
C GLU A 198 24.61 9.12 2.40
N ALA A 199 25.30 9.66 1.39
CA ALA A 199 24.70 10.52 0.39
C ALA A 199 23.70 9.76 -0.50
N ARG A 200 23.99 8.49 -0.81
CA ARG A 200 23.06 7.57 -1.48
C ARG A 200 21.79 7.36 -0.63
N CYS A 201 21.93 6.99 0.64
CA CYS A 201 20.79 6.81 1.55
C CYS A 201 19.95 8.08 1.71
N ALA A 202 20.59 9.25 1.84
CA ALA A 202 19.88 10.53 1.91
C ALA A 202 19.10 10.83 0.63
N ALA A 203 19.71 10.59 -0.54
CA ALA A 203 19.04 10.73 -1.82
C ALA A 203 17.88 9.74 -1.96
N TYR A 204 18.04 8.48 -1.57
CA TYR A 204 16.96 7.47 -1.61
C TYR A 204 15.80 7.80 -0.64
N GLY A 205 16.09 8.37 0.54
CA GLY A 205 15.06 8.83 1.48
C GLY A 205 14.17 9.94 0.93
N LEU A 206 14.69 10.81 0.06
CA LEU A 206 13.92 11.85 -0.63
C LEU A 206 13.04 11.28 -1.76
N ILE A 207 13.52 10.21 -2.41
CA ILE A 207 12.82 9.52 -3.50
C ILE A 207 11.55 8.84 -3.00
N GLY A 208 11.61 8.18 -1.84
CA GLY A 208 10.44 7.54 -1.23
C GLY A 208 9.28 8.50 -0.92
N LYS A 209 9.55 9.79 -0.71
CA LYS A 209 8.51 10.82 -0.48
C LYS A 209 7.91 11.39 -1.77
N ALA A 210 8.68 11.46 -2.85
CA ALA A 210 8.24 12.02 -4.13
C ALA A 210 7.45 11.03 -5.02
N ALA A 211 7.60 9.73 -4.76
CA ALA A 211 7.01 8.65 -5.55
C ALA A 211 5.48 8.73 -5.69
N LEU A 212 4.81 9.21 -4.65
CA LEU A 212 3.37 9.12 -4.51
C LEU A 212 2.56 9.99 -5.50
N ALA A 213 3.08 11.16 -5.87
CA ALA A 213 2.35 12.12 -6.70
C ALA A 213 2.24 11.67 -8.19
N TYR A 214 3.03 10.67 -8.59
CA TYR A 214 3.15 10.23 -9.99
C TYR A 214 2.33 8.97 -10.31
N THR A 215 1.90 8.22 -9.30
CA THR A 215 1.63 6.78 -9.47
C THR A 215 0.31 6.44 -10.17
N VAL A 216 -0.83 7.07 -9.83
CA VAL A 216 -2.15 6.63 -10.34
C VAL A 216 -2.21 6.70 -11.87
N LYS A 217 -1.73 7.80 -12.46
CA LYS A 217 -1.73 8.00 -13.92
C LYS A 217 -0.69 7.14 -14.63
N ALA A 218 0.46 6.89 -14.00
CA ALA A 218 1.49 6.01 -14.55
C ALA A 218 1.05 4.54 -14.53
N ALA A 219 0.40 4.10 -13.45
CA ALA A 219 -0.14 2.76 -13.31
C ALA A 219 -1.25 2.47 -14.32
N ALA A 220 -2.13 3.44 -14.60
CA ALA A 220 -3.12 3.32 -15.67
C ALA A 220 -2.46 3.09 -17.04
N ARG A 221 -1.41 3.86 -17.38
CA ARG A 221 -0.67 3.69 -18.63
C ARG A 221 0.05 2.35 -18.73
N VAL A 222 0.62 1.85 -17.63
CA VAL A 222 1.27 0.54 -17.57
C VAL A 222 0.24 -0.57 -17.74
N TRP A 223 -0.92 -0.47 -17.09
CA TRP A 223 -2.02 -1.41 -17.27
C TRP A 223 -2.59 -1.41 -18.70
N ASP A 224 -2.79 -0.23 -19.30
CA ASP A 224 -3.30 -0.11 -20.68
C ASP A 224 -2.31 -0.71 -21.70
N SER A 225 -1.01 -0.52 -21.47
CA SER A 225 0.08 -1.13 -22.26
C SER A 225 0.12 -2.66 -22.13
N LEU A 226 -0.13 -3.20 -20.93
CA LEU A 226 -0.05 -4.64 -20.64
C LEU A 226 -1.32 -5.42 -20.95
N SER A 227 -2.49 -4.77 -20.92
CA SER A 227 -3.80 -5.39 -21.20
C SER A 227 -4.11 -5.51 -22.69
N GLY A 228 -3.21 -5.04 -23.57
CA GLY A 228 -3.43 -5.09 -25.02
C GLY A 228 -4.51 -4.12 -25.51
N SER A 229 -4.89 -3.12 -24.71
CA SER A 229 -5.63 -1.94 -25.19
C SER A 229 -4.70 -1.09 -26.06
N ALA A 230 -4.32 -1.64 -27.22
CA ALA A 230 -3.67 -0.89 -28.28
C ALA A 230 -4.62 0.21 -28.75
N ALA A 231 -4.20 1.47 -28.57
CA ALA A 231 -4.56 2.65 -29.35
C ALA A 231 -6.03 2.74 -29.83
N GLY A 232 -6.88 3.45 -29.07
CA GLY A 232 -8.22 3.76 -29.57
C GLY A 232 -9.13 4.64 -28.71
N ALA A 233 -8.82 4.84 -27.43
CA ALA A 233 -9.66 5.65 -26.53
C ALA A 233 -8.89 6.77 -25.85
N VAL A 234 -8.09 7.53 -26.61
CA VAL A 234 -7.78 8.93 -26.23
C VAL A 234 -8.98 9.79 -26.67
N GLY A 235 -10.16 9.43 -26.17
CA GLY A 235 -11.32 10.31 -26.10
C GLY A 235 -11.25 11.00 -24.76
N THR A 236 -10.50 12.11 -24.70
CA THR A 236 -10.64 13.19 -23.71
C THR A 236 -11.04 12.75 -22.28
N VAL A 237 -10.05 12.30 -21.50
CA VAL A 237 -10.12 12.35 -20.01
C VAL A 237 -9.95 13.79 -19.49
N SER A 238 -10.01 14.79 -20.39
CA SER A 238 -9.99 16.22 -20.08
C SER A 238 -11.37 16.83 -19.81
N SER A 239 -12.48 16.11 -20.04
CA SER A 239 -13.84 16.68 -19.90
C SER A 239 -14.59 16.32 -18.61
N TRP A 240 -14.00 15.56 -17.69
CA TRP A 240 -14.66 15.20 -16.41
C TRP A 240 -14.00 15.82 -15.18
N LEU A 241 -13.12 16.80 -15.37
CA LEU A 241 -12.40 17.50 -14.30
C LEU A 241 -12.83 18.97 -14.10
N VAL A 242 -13.99 19.40 -14.61
CA VAL A 242 -14.53 20.73 -14.30
C VAL A 242 -16.05 20.66 -14.01
N ALA A 243 -16.35 20.62 -12.71
CA ALA A 243 -17.46 21.25 -11.97
C ALA A 243 -18.94 20.87 -12.23
N PRO A 244 -19.84 21.12 -11.25
CA PRO A 244 -19.63 21.72 -9.92
C PRO A 244 -19.55 20.71 -8.77
#